data_AF-A0A7G9QRL9-F1
#
_entry.id   AF-A0A7G9QRL9-F1
#
_cell.length_a   1.000
_cell.length_b   1.000
_cell.length_c   1.000
_cell.angle_alpha   90.00
_cell.angle_beta   90.00
_cell.angle_gamma   90.00
#
_symmetry.space_group_name_H-M   'P 1'
#
loop_
_entity.id
_entity.type
_entity.pdbx_description
1 polymer ?
#
loop_
_entity_poly.entity_id
_entity_poly.type
_entity_poly.pdbx_seq_one_letter_code
_entity_poly.pdbx_strand_id
1 'polypeptide(L)'
;MPRPDTASRILQAARALFEREGADGVRMRKVAELAGITPMAIYRHFDGREALLRRISDDSFHEIARHWQALRSGSDLLAQLVATQRIYLDYALAHPHLFDHAFSARRGNARRFPEDFHARRSPTLNVTHDAVQAAQQAGLLRDGDPWDIAMTLWAHSHGLVALYRAGRFSYDERGFRAFHDASLGRLLDGLRA
;
A
#
# COMPACT_ATOMS: atom_id res chain seq x y z
N MET A 1 21.69 -22.84 4.90
CA MET A 1 20.28 -22.53 5.20
C MET A 1 19.39 -23.57 4.52
N PRO A 2 18.30 -24.04 5.16
CA PRO A 2 17.37 -24.97 4.53
C PRO A 2 16.71 -24.32 3.31
N ARG A 3 16.44 -25.11 2.27
CA ARG A 3 15.75 -24.64 1.06
C ARG A 3 14.33 -24.21 1.44
N PRO A 4 13.84 -23.03 1.00
CA PRO A 4 12.47 -22.61 1.26
C PRO A 4 11.47 -23.64 0.73
N ASP A 5 10.35 -23.80 1.43
CA ASP A 5 9.28 -24.71 1.02
C ASP A 5 8.76 -24.33 -0.39
N THR A 6 8.04 -25.26 -1.02
CA THR A 6 7.56 -25.07 -2.40
C THR A 6 6.61 -23.88 -2.55
N ALA A 7 5.73 -23.62 -1.57
CA ALA A 7 4.82 -22.47 -1.64
C ALA A 7 5.59 -21.15 -1.56
N SER A 8 6.60 -21.07 -0.69
CA SER A 8 7.50 -19.92 -0.57
C SER A 8 8.27 -19.66 -1.89
N ARG A 9 8.78 -20.71 -2.55
CA ARG A 9 9.45 -20.56 -3.86
C ARG A 9 8.51 -20.07 -4.96
N ILE A 10 7.27 -20.57 -5.01
CA ILE A 10 6.25 -20.12 -5.96
C ILE A 10 5.98 -18.63 -5.76
N LEU A 11 5.78 -18.22 -4.51
CA LEU A 11 5.47 -16.83 -4.18
C LEU A 11 6.64 -15.89 -4.50
N GLN A 12 7.88 -16.28 -4.21
CA GLN A 12 9.08 -15.52 -4.57
C GLN A 12 9.20 -15.34 -6.09
N ALA A 13 9.03 -16.43 -6.86
CA ALA A 13 9.04 -16.37 -8.32
C ALA A 13 7.94 -15.45 -8.87
N ALA A 14 6.74 -15.54 -8.31
CA ALA A 14 5.61 -14.73 -8.73
C ALA A 14 5.79 -13.25 -8.36
N ARG A 15 6.33 -12.92 -7.18
CA ARG A 15 6.65 -11.55 -6.76
C ARG A 15 7.71 -10.94 -7.67
N ALA A 16 8.76 -11.70 -8.03
CA ALA A 16 9.78 -11.24 -8.96
C ALA A 16 9.24 -10.95 -10.37
N LEU A 17 8.34 -11.79 -10.88
CA LEU A 17 7.64 -11.52 -12.14
C LEU A 17 6.73 -10.30 -12.03
N PHE A 18 6.00 -10.19 -10.92
CA PHE A 18 5.09 -9.10 -10.67
C PHE A 18 5.82 -7.74 -10.64
N GLU A 19 6.94 -7.65 -9.95
CA GLU A 19 7.72 -6.40 -9.84
C GLU A 19 8.32 -5.97 -11.18
N ARG A 20 8.64 -6.93 -12.06
CA ARG A 20 9.25 -6.66 -13.38
C ARG A 20 8.24 -6.37 -14.49
N GLU A 21 7.11 -7.08 -14.48
CA GLU A 21 6.20 -7.19 -15.62
C GLU A 21 4.74 -6.88 -15.23
N GLY A 22 4.48 -6.49 -13.98
CA GLY A 22 3.15 -6.28 -13.45
C GLY A 22 2.33 -7.55 -13.30
N ALA A 23 1.05 -7.38 -12.96
CA ALA A 23 0.13 -8.51 -12.76
C ALA A 23 0.10 -9.43 -13.99
N ASP A 24 0.03 -8.87 -15.20
CA ASP A 24 -0.07 -9.62 -16.47
C ASP A 24 1.17 -10.46 -16.80
N GLY A 25 2.33 -10.10 -16.23
CA GLY A 25 3.55 -10.89 -16.27
C GLY A 25 3.51 -12.15 -15.40
N VAL A 26 2.66 -12.18 -14.37
CA VAL A 26 2.49 -13.34 -13.46
C VAL A 26 1.66 -14.42 -14.17
N ARG A 27 2.30 -15.13 -15.09
CA ARG A 27 1.71 -16.26 -15.83
C ARG A 27 2.14 -17.57 -15.16
N MET A 28 1.20 -18.47 -14.92
CA MET A 28 1.44 -19.72 -14.17
C MET A 28 2.62 -20.54 -14.71
N ARG A 29 2.82 -20.58 -16.03
CA ARG A 29 3.97 -21.27 -16.64
C ARG A 29 5.31 -20.61 -16.30
N LYS A 30 5.41 -19.28 -16.41
CA LYS A 30 6.62 -18.52 -16.05
C LYS A 30 6.94 -18.66 -14.56
N VAL A 31 5.92 -18.63 -13.71
CA VAL A 31 6.08 -18.84 -12.26
C VAL A 31 6.66 -20.23 -11.98
N ALA A 32 6.13 -21.27 -12.64
CA ALA A 32 6.58 -22.64 -12.47
C ALA A 32 8.04 -22.82 -12.89
N GLU A 33 8.41 -22.24 -14.04
CA GLU A 33 9.77 -22.23 -14.56
C GLU A 33 10.74 -21.57 -13.59
N LEU A 34 10.46 -20.34 -13.13
CA LEU A 34 11.30 -19.64 -12.16
C LEU A 34 11.38 -20.37 -10.81
N ALA A 35 10.29 -21.00 -10.36
CA ALA A 35 10.25 -21.75 -9.11
C ALA A 35 10.92 -23.14 -9.23
N GLY A 36 11.25 -23.59 -10.44
CA GLY A 36 11.83 -24.91 -10.73
C GLY A 36 10.86 -26.05 -10.43
N ILE A 37 9.59 -25.92 -10.83
CA ILE A 37 8.53 -26.92 -10.64
C ILE A 37 7.65 -27.03 -11.90
N THR A 38 6.73 -28.00 -11.92
CA THR A 38 5.72 -28.08 -13.00
C THR A 38 4.57 -27.11 -12.75
N PRO A 39 3.89 -26.59 -13.80
CA PRO A 39 2.72 -25.73 -13.63
C PRO A 39 1.61 -26.36 -12.78
N MET A 40 1.41 -27.68 -12.90
CA MET A 40 0.40 -28.41 -12.13
C MET A 40 0.70 -28.43 -10.63
N ALA A 41 1.99 -28.40 -10.24
CA ALA A 41 2.38 -28.35 -8.85
C ALA A 41 1.98 -27.04 -8.15
N ILE A 42 1.84 -25.93 -8.89
CA ILE A 42 1.38 -24.66 -8.31
C ILE A 42 -0.04 -24.79 -7.77
N TYR A 43 -0.92 -25.48 -8.49
CA TYR A 43 -2.33 -25.63 -8.13
C TYR A 43 -2.56 -26.43 -6.84
N ARG A 44 -1.53 -27.13 -6.33
CA ARG A 44 -1.58 -27.77 -5.01
C ARG A 44 -1.40 -26.77 -3.85
N HIS A 45 -0.85 -25.58 -4.14
CA HIS A 45 -0.53 -24.56 -3.15
C HIS A 45 -1.37 -23.28 -3.30
N PHE A 46 -1.76 -22.94 -4.53
CA PHE A 46 -2.53 -21.75 -4.83
C PHE A 46 -3.67 -22.08 -5.80
N ASP A 47 -4.88 -21.59 -5.47
CA ASP A 47 -6.06 -21.73 -6.31
C ASP A 47 -6.03 -20.76 -7.50
N GLY A 48 -5.09 -21.00 -8.40
CA GLY A 48 -4.87 -20.22 -9.60
C GLY A 48 -4.16 -18.89 -9.41
N ARG A 49 -4.07 -18.15 -10.52
CA ARG A 49 -3.31 -16.89 -10.61
C ARG A 49 -3.83 -15.80 -9.68
N GLU A 50 -5.15 -15.65 -9.59
CA GLU A 50 -5.75 -14.59 -8.77
C GLU A 50 -5.50 -14.81 -7.28
N ALA A 51 -5.44 -16.07 -6.82
CA ALA A 51 -5.05 -16.38 -5.46
C ALA A 51 -3.60 -15.98 -5.16
N LEU A 52 -2.71 -16.18 -6.14
CA LEU A 52 -1.30 -15.81 -6.03
C LEU A 52 -1.10 -14.28 -6.03
N LEU A 53 -1.78 -13.55 -6.92
CA LEU A 53 -1.76 -12.09 -6.97
C LEU A 53 -2.33 -11.45 -5.70
N ARG A 54 -3.43 -12.01 -5.19
CA ARG A 54 -4.00 -11.60 -3.90
C ARG A 54 -3.00 -11.79 -2.78
N ARG A 55 -2.35 -12.96 -2.70
CA ARG A 55 -1.33 -13.22 -1.68
C ARG A 55 -0.16 -12.25 -1.76
N ILE A 56 0.34 -11.95 -2.96
CA ILE A 56 1.40 -10.95 -3.17
C ILE A 56 0.96 -9.58 -2.63
N SER A 57 -0.25 -9.15 -2.97
CA SER A 57 -0.80 -7.87 -2.50
C SER A 57 -0.91 -7.83 -0.98
N ASP A 58 -1.48 -8.88 -0.38
CA ASP A 58 -1.67 -8.99 1.06
C ASP A 58 -0.33 -8.97 1.79
N ASP A 59 0.65 -9.75 1.35
CA ASP A 59 1.99 -9.76 1.95
C ASP A 59 2.66 -8.38 1.84
N SER A 60 2.52 -7.69 0.69
CA SER A 60 3.01 -6.31 0.53
C SER A 60 2.31 -5.34 1.49
N PHE A 61 0.99 -5.41 1.66
CA PHE A 61 0.29 -4.55 2.63
C PHE A 61 0.80 -4.75 4.06
N HIS A 62 1.02 -6.00 4.47
CA HIS A 62 1.54 -6.30 5.81
C HIS A 62 3.00 -5.85 5.96
N GLU A 63 3.82 -6.02 4.93
CA GLU A 63 5.20 -5.54 4.91
C GLU A 63 5.27 -4.02 5.09
N ILE A 64 4.47 -3.27 4.33
CA ILE A 64 4.39 -1.81 4.43
C ILE A 64 3.85 -1.39 5.79
N ALA A 65 2.78 -2.03 6.27
CA ALA A 65 2.19 -1.70 7.57
C ALA A 65 3.20 -1.89 8.71
N ARG A 66 4.03 -2.93 8.67
CA ARG A 66 5.12 -3.13 9.63
C ARG A 66 6.18 -2.03 9.54
N HIS A 67 6.56 -1.61 8.33
CA HIS A 67 7.48 -0.48 8.15
C HIS A 67 6.89 0.82 8.71
N TRP A 68 5.60 1.09 8.45
CA TRP A 68 4.90 2.25 8.99
C TRP A 68 4.86 2.23 10.52
N GLN A 69 4.53 1.08 11.11
CA GLN A 69 4.51 0.91 12.57
C GLN A 69 5.90 1.11 13.19
N ALA A 70 6.96 0.55 12.59
CA ALA A 70 8.32 0.69 13.09
C ALA A 70 8.83 2.14 13.06
N LEU A 71 8.36 2.92 12.09
CA LEU A 71 8.74 4.33 11.92
C LEU A 71 7.90 5.29 12.78
N ARG A 72 6.81 4.83 13.40
CA ARG A 72 6.09 5.58 14.44
C ARG A 72 6.91 5.60 15.73
N SER A 73 7.92 6.46 15.77
CA SER A 73 8.67 6.80 16.97
C SER A 73 8.66 8.32 17.21
N GLY A 74 8.86 8.72 18.46
CA GLY A 74 8.82 10.14 18.88
C GLY A 74 7.47 10.62 19.41
N SER A 75 7.45 11.82 19.99
CA SER A 75 6.26 12.41 20.65
C SER A 75 5.41 13.31 19.76
N ASP A 76 5.90 13.69 18.58
CA ASP A 76 5.15 14.56 17.66
C ASP A 76 4.19 13.75 16.77
N LEU A 77 2.91 13.76 17.15
CA LEU A 77 1.85 13.03 16.48
C LEU A 77 1.54 13.57 15.07
N LEU A 78 1.70 14.87 14.82
CA LEU A 78 1.48 15.44 13.49
C LEU A 78 2.63 15.07 12.56
N ALA A 79 3.87 15.09 13.05
CA ALA A 79 5.01 14.60 12.28
C ALA A 79 4.87 13.11 11.94
N GLN A 80 4.34 12.28 12.86
CA GLN A 80 4.04 10.88 12.57
C GLN A 80 3.00 10.72 11.45
N LEU A 81 1.94 11.52 11.46
CA LEU A 81 0.94 11.51 10.37
C LEU A 81 1.58 11.85 9.03
N VAL A 82 2.39 12.91 8.96
CA VAL A 82 3.14 13.27 7.75
C VAL A 82 4.06 12.13 7.31
N ALA A 83 4.77 11.50 8.24
CA ALA A 83 5.66 10.38 7.94
C ALA A 83 4.90 9.20 7.31
N THR A 84 3.70 8.85 7.81
CA THR A 84 2.89 7.77 7.20
C THR A 84 2.53 8.05 5.74
N GLN A 85 2.20 9.30 5.41
CA GLN A 85 1.89 9.70 4.03
C GLN A 85 3.13 9.70 3.12
N ARG A 86 4.30 10.08 3.66
CA ARG A 86 5.56 10.02 2.91
C ARG A 86 5.97 8.59 2.59
N ILE A 87 5.84 7.65 3.54
CA ILE A 87 6.17 6.25 3.27
C ILE A 87 5.18 5.65 2.25
N TYR A 88 3.91 6.08 2.26
CA TYR A 88 2.98 5.73 1.19
C TYR A 88 3.46 6.23 -0.18
N LEU A 89 3.90 7.48 -0.27
CA LEU A 89 4.46 8.05 -1.49
C LEU A 89 5.71 7.29 -1.94
N ASP A 90 6.66 7.02 -1.04
CA ASP A 90 7.87 6.24 -1.32
C ASP A 90 7.53 4.88 -1.91
N TYR A 91 6.61 4.17 -1.26
CA TYR A 91 6.17 2.86 -1.73
C TYR A 91 5.54 2.94 -3.12
N ALA A 92 4.69 3.94 -3.37
CA ALA A 92 4.00 4.08 -4.64
C ALA A 92 4.94 4.40 -5.81
N LEU A 93 6.00 5.16 -5.55
CA LEU A 93 7.02 5.51 -6.54
C LEU A 93 8.00 4.36 -6.77
N ALA A 94 8.42 3.67 -5.71
CA ALA A 94 9.36 2.56 -5.79
C ALA A 94 8.74 1.28 -6.38
N HIS A 95 7.44 1.06 -6.19
CA HIS A 95 6.75 -0.17 -6.59
C HIS A 95 5.53 0.11 -7.48
N PRO A 96 5.72 0.65 -8.70
CA PRO A 96 4.65 1.14 -9.56
C PRO A 96 3.57 0.09 -9.87
N HIS A 97 3.98 -1.14 -10.19
CA HIS A 97 3.04 -2.23 -10.48
C HIS A 97 2.26 -2.68 -9.25
N LEU A 98 2.89 -2.68 -8.06
CA LEU A 98 2.21 -3.05 -6.83
C LEU A 98 1.22 -1.97 -6.47
N PHE A 99 1.59 -0.70 -6.60
CA PHE A 99 0.69 0.42 -6.40
C PHE A 99 -0.54 0.31 -7.31
N ASP A 100 -0.34 0.15 -8.62
CA ASP A 100 -1.44 0.10 -9.58
C ASP A 100 -2.38 -1.08 -9.29
N HIS A 101 -1.82 -2.26 -9.01
CA HIS A 101 -2.65 -3.43 -8.70
C HIS A 101 -3.32 -3.34 -7.33
N ALA A 102 -2.63 -2.82 -6.31
CA ALA A 102 -3.11 -2.77 -4.94
C ALA A 102 -4.21 -1.72 -4.74
N PHE A 103 -4.11 -0.58 -5.42
CA PHE A 103 -4.92 0.59 -5.11
C PHE A 103 -5.73 1.13 -6.30
N SER A 104 -5.27 0.95 -7.53
CA SER A 104 -5.88 1.60 -8.71
C SER A 104 -6.73 0.65 -9.56
N ALA A 105 -6.34 -0.62 -9.66
CA ALA A 105 -7.03 -1.62 -10.45
C ALA A 105 -8.35 -2.04 -9.77
N ARG A 106 -9.43 -2.11 -10.56
CA ARG A 106 -10.68 -2.71 -10.10
C ARG A 106 -10.48 -4.21 -9.89
N ARG A 107 -10.77 -4.68 -8.67
CA ARG A 107 -10.63 -6.10 -8.29
C ARG A 107 -11.89 -6.58 -7.58
N GLY A 108 -12.28 -7.83 -7.80
CA GLY A 108 -13.46 -8.42 -7.16
C GLY A 108 -13.34 -8.55 -5.64
N ASN A 109 -12.11 -8.53 -5.11
CA ASN A 109 -11.78 -8.63 -3.69
C ASN A 109 -11.20 -7.32 -3.11
N ALA A 110 -11.40 -6.19 -3.79
CA ALA A 110 -10.96 -4.90 -3.25
C ALA A 110 -11.72 -4.59 -1.95
N ARG A 111 -11.01 -4.08 -0.93
CA ARG A 111 -11.61 -3.66 0.33
C ARG A 111 -12.57 -2.50 0.09
N ARG A 112 -13.73 -2.53 0.73
CA ARG A 112 -14.82 -1.55 0.57
C ARG A 112 -15.04 -0.76 1.85
N PHE A 113 -15.12 0.56 1.68
CA PHE A 113 -15.53 1.47 2.75
C PHE A 113 -17.06 1.59 2.76
N PRO A 114 -17.72 1.63 3.93
CA PRO A 114 -17.12 1.68 5.27
C PRO A 114 -16.76 0.31 5.89
N GLU A 115 -17.37 -0.78 5.44
CA GLU A 115 -17.43 -2.04 6.20
C GLU A 115 -16.08 -2.72 6.44
N ASP A 116 -15.25 -2.86 5.40
CA ASP A 116 -13.96 -3.58 5.53
C ASP A 116 -12.94 -2.79 6.34
N PHE A 117 -13.05 -1.46 6.33
CA PHE A 117 -12.12 -0.57 7.02
C PHE A 117 -12.46 -0.48 8.52
N HIS A 118 -13.74 -0.32 8.89
CA HIS A 118 -14.13 -0.45 10.29
C HIS A 118 -13.84 -1.84 10.85
N ALA A 119 -13.96 -2.89 10.03
CA ALA A 119 -13.53 -4.24 10.39
C ALA A 119 -11.99 -4.42 10.41
N ARG A 120 -11.21 -3.34 10.26
CA ARG A 120 -9.75 -3.27 10.30
C ARG A 120 -9.05 -4.22 9.32
N ARG A 121 -9.69 -4.53 8.19
CA ARG A 121 -9.14 -5.45 7.17
C ARG A 121 -8.03 -4.83 6.33
N SER A 122 -7.73 -3.54 6.48
CA SER A 122 -6.68 -2.81 5.77
C SER A 122 -5.48 -2.52 6.68
N PRO A 123 -4.41 -3.36 6.66
CA PRO A 123 -3.27 -3.20 7.57
C PRO A 123 -2.61 -1.82 7.48
N THR A 124 -2.51 -1.26 6.27
CA THR A 124 -1.90 0.06 6.05
C THR A 124 -2.79 1.18 6.59
N LEU A 125 -4.08 1.21 6.21
CA LEU A 125 -4.96 2.30 6.65
C LEU A 125 -5.25 2.26 8.15
N ASN A 126 -5.20 1.08 8.78
CA ASN A 126 -5.24 0.95 10.23
C ASN A 126 -4.19 1.83 10.94
N VAL A 127 -2.97 1.92 10.38
CA VAL A 127 -1.90 2.73 10.98
C VAL A 127 -2.20 4.22 10.89
N THR A 128 -2.74 4.68 9.75
CA THR A 128 -3.16 6.07 9.56
C THR A 128 -4.32 6.41 10.50
N HIS A 129 -5.33 5.54 10.58
CA HIS A 129 -6.43 5.69 11.53
C HIS A 129 -5.93 5.84 12.97
N ASP A 130 -5.05 4.95 13.43
CA ASP A 130 -4.56 4.97 14.81
C ASP A 130 -3.71 6.23 15.11
N ALA A 131 -3.07 6.82 14.09
CA ALA A 131 -2.36 8.08 14.21
C ALA A 131 -3.32 9.29 14.25
N VAL A 132 -4.38 9.27 13.44
CA VAL A 132 -5.45 10.29 13.47
C VAL A 132 -6.13 10.31 14.84
N GLN A 133 -6.54 9.13 15.32
CA GLN A 133 -7.21 8.99 16.61
C GLN A 133 -6.34 9.51 17.75
N ALA A 134 -5.04 9.20 17.76
CA ALA A 134 -4.12 9.72 18.76
C ALA A 134 -3.99 11.26 18.71
N ALA A 135 -3.91 11.83 17.51
CA ALA A 135 -3.82 13.28 17.34
C ALA A 135 -5.11 14.01 17.77
N GLN A 136 -6.28 13.43 17.51
CA GLN A 136 -7.57 13.94 18.02
C GLN A 136 -7.63 13.87 19.56
N GLN A 137 -7.24 12.74 20.16
CA GLN A 137 -7.19 12.58 21.61
C GLN A 137 -6.25 13.59 22.30
N ALA A 138 -5.20 14.04 21.59
CA ALA A 138 -4.28 15.06 22.04
C ALA A 138 -4.75 16.50 21.74
N GLY A 139 -5.92 16.69 21.13
CA GLY A 139 -6.46 18.00 20.74
C GLY A 139 -5.70 18.68 19.60
N LEU A 140 -4.95 17.92 18.79
CA LEU A 140 -4.17 18.44 17.67
C LEU A 140 -4.95 18.48 16.35
N LEU A 141 -5.96 17.62 16.23
CA LEU A 141 -6.89 17.56 15.10
C LEU A 141 -8.32 17.75 15.58
N ARG A 142 -9.17 18.29 14.70
CA ARG A 142 -10.61 18.47 14.97
C ARG A 142 -11.31 17.15 15.24
N ASP A 143 -12.38 17.22 16.01
CA ASP A 143 -13.30 16.11 16.24
C ASP A 143 -13.97 15.64 14.93
N GLY A 144 -14.28 14.35 14.87
CA GLY A 144 -14.86 13.68 13.71
C GLY A 144 -14.54 12.19 13.71
N ASP A 145 -15.12 11.41 12.79
CA ASP A 145 -14.77 10.00 12.66
C ASP A 145 -13.31 9.86 12.17
N PRO A 146 -12.40 9.22 12.95
CA PRO A 146 -11.02 9.01 12.52
C PRO A 146 -10.90 8.23 11.21
N TRP A 147 -11.88 7.39 10.85
CA TRP A 147 -11.90 6.70 9.56
C TRP A 147 -12.14 7.63 8.39
N ASP A 148 -13.05 8.60 8.51
CA ASP A 148 -13.32 9.58 7.46
C ASP A 148 -12.08 10.45 7.19
N ILE A 149 -11.39 10.85 8.26
CA ILE A 149 -10.14 11.61 8.16
C ILE A 149 -9.03 10.74 7.54
N ALA A 150 -8.88 9.47 7.96
CA ALA A 150 -7.90 8.56 7.39
C ALA A 150 -8.16 8.30 5.89
N MET A 151 -9.42 8.12 5.50
CA MET A 151 -9.83 8.01 4.10
C MET A 151 -9.54 9.29 3.32
N THR A 152 -9.76 10.46 3.92
CA THR A 152 -9.44 11.76 3.32
C THR A 152 -7.94 11.91 3.04
N LEU A 153 -7.10 11.59 4.02
CA LEU A 153 -5.64 11.61 3.87
C LEU A 153 -5.18 10.64 2.78
N TRP A 154 -5.72 9.41 2.78
CA TRP A 154 -5.37 8.42 1.77
C TRP A 154 -5.84 8.84 0.37
N ALA A 155 -7.09 9.29 0.21
CA ALA A 155 -7.62 9.75 -1.07
C ALA A 155 -6.81 10.92 -1.64
N HIS A 156 -6.38 11.85 -0.79
CA HIS A 156 -5.51 12.95 -1.19
C HIS A 156 -4.17 12.45 -1.75
N SER A 157 -3.42 11.69 -0.95
CA SER A 157 -2.12 11.16 -1.37
C SER A 157 -2.25 10.25 -2.59
N HIS A 158 -3.25 9.36 -2.61
CA HIS A 158 -3.51 8.45 -3.71
C HIS A 158 -3.83 9.21 -5.01
N GLY A 159 -4.72 10.21 -4.96
CA GLY A 159 -5.09 11.01 -6.12
C GLY A 159 -3.90 11.74 -6.73
N LEU A 160 -3.07 12.38 -5.89
CA LEU A 160 -1.85 13.06 -6.36
C LEU A 160 -0.87 12.09 -7.01
N VAL A 161 -0.62 10.94 -6.39
CA VAL A 161 0.26 9.91 -6.94
C VAL A 161 -0.29 9.37 -8.26
N ALA A 162 -1.58 9.05 -8.32
CA ALA A 162 -2.21 8.56 -9.54
C ALA A 162 -2.09 9.58 -10.69
N LEU A 163 -2.30 10.87 -10.41
CA LEU A 163 -2.14 11.95 -11.39
C LEU A 163 -0.68 12.11 -11.85
N TYR A 164 0.28 12.05 -10.93
CA TYR A 164 1.71 12.08 -11.26
C TYR A 164 2.11 10.92 -12.18
N ARG A 165 1.70 9.70 -11.81
CA ARG A 165 1.94 8.49 -12.62
C ARG A 165 1.27 8.55 -13.99
N ALA A 166 0.14 9.24 -14.10
CA ALA A 166 -0.56 9.47 -15.36
C ALA A 166 0.04 10.63 -16.20
N GLY A 167 1.22 11.15 -15.83
CA GLY A 167 1.91 12.22 -16.57
C GLY A 167 1.22 13.58 -16.48
N ARG A 168 0.39 13.82 -15.45
CA ARG A 168 -0.36 15.07 -15.28
C ARG A 168 0.43 16.16 -14.55
N PHE A 169 1.69 15.89 -14.24
CA PHE A 169 2.63 16.84 -13.66
C PHE A 169 3.83 16.97 -14.59
N SER A 170 4.35 18.19 -14.75
CA SER A 170 5.61 18.45 -15.43
C SER A 170 6.82 18.42 -14.50
N TYR A 171 6.63 17.99 -13.25
CA TYR A 171 7.70 17.87 -12.26
C TYR A 171 8.49 16.58 -12.48
N ASP A 172 9.78 16.62 -12.12
CA ASP A 172 10.53 15.42 -11.81
C ASP A 172 10.10 14.85 -10.44
N GLU A 173 10.66 13.71 -10.05
CA GLU A 173 10.27 13.06 -8.79
C GLU A 173 10.52 13.98 -7.58
N ARG A 174 11.63 14.72 -7.58
CA ARG A 174 11.97 15.64 -6.50
C ARG A 174 10.96 16.77 -6.38
N GLY A 175 10.60 17.40 -7.50
CA GLY A 175 9.58 18.45 -7.55
C GLY A 175 8.21 17.94 -7.14
N PHE A 176 7.85 16.74 -7.56
CA PHE A 176 6.58 16.12 -7.17
C PHE A 176 6.52 15.82 -5.68
N ARG A 177 7.59 15.31 -5.07
CA ARG A 177 7.67 15.08 -3.62
C ARG A 177 7.48 16.37 -2.82
N ALA A 178 8.14 17.46 -3.24
CA ALA A 178 7.97 18.76 -2.60
C ALA A 178 6.54 19.28 -2.74
N PHE A 179 5.92 19.11 -3.91
CA PHE A 179 4.51 19.45 -4.13
C PHE A 179 3.56 18.63 -3.25
N HIS A 180 3.77 17.31 -3.16
CA HIS A 180 2.97 16.40 -2.34
C HIS A 180 3.05 16.81 -0.85
N ASP A 181 4.24 17.06 -0.33
CA ASP A 181 4.44 17.52 1.05
C ASP A 181 3.72 18.85 1.34
N ALA A 182 3.86 19.84 0.45
CA ALA A 182 3.18 21.14 0.60
C ALA A 182 1.65 21.01 0.48
N SER A 183 1.17 20.11 -0.37
CA SER A 183 -0.25 19.79 -0.53
C SER A 183 -0.82 19.12 0.72
N LEU A 184 -0.10 18.14 1.28
CA LEU A 184 -0.45 17.49 2.52
C LEU A 184 -0.45 18.47 3.70
N GLY A 185 0.52 19.40 3.76
CA GLY A 185 0.54 20.46 4.77
C GLY A 185 -0.74 21.29 4.77
N ARG A 186 -1.19 21.75 3.59
CA ARG A 186 -2.45 22.50 3.45
C ARG A 186 -3.67 21.69 3.89
N LEU A 187 -3.71 20.40 3.58
CA LEU A 187 -4.78 19.50 4.02
C LEU A 187 -4.79 19.38 5.55
N LEU A 188 -3.63 19.15 6.17
CA LEU A 188 -3.50 19.02 7.62
C LEU A 188 -3.83 20.32 8.35
N ASP A 189 -3.42 21.48 7.84
CA ASP A 189 -3.80 22.79 8.39
C ASP A 189 -5.33 22.95 8.40
N GLY A 190 -6.01 22.45 7.37
CA GLY A 190 -7.47 22.39 7.30
C GLY A 190 -8.12 21.43 8.29
N LEU A 191 -7.38 20.50 8.89
CA LEU A 191 -7.86 19.50 9.85
C LEU A 191 -7.46 19.80 11.31
N ARG A 192 -6.59 20.78 11.55
CA ARG A 192 -6.15 21.18 12.89
C ARG A 192 -7.28 21.78 13.73
N ALA A 193 -7.28 21.44 15.01
CA ALA A 193 -8.19 21.98 16.03
C ALA A 193 -7.99 23.50 16.23
#